data_AF-A0A368CI48-F1
#
_entry.id   AF-A0A368CI48-F1
#
_cell.length_a   1.000
_cell.length_b   1.000
_cell.length_c   1.000
_cell.angle_alpha   90.00
_cell.angle_beta   90.00
_cell.angle_gamma   90.00
#
_symmetry.space_group_name_H-M   'P 1'
#
loop_
_entity.id
_entity.type
_entity.pdbx_description
1 polymer ?
#
loop_
_entity_poly.entity_id
_entity_poly.type
_entity_poly.pdbx_seq_one_letter_code
_entity_poly.pdbx_strand_id
1 'polypeptide(L)'
;MVLVIIAATAQLLIVIGYEMSPAEFPFLVDELETVLGQVLELLIAIEVLENITAYLKDHQIQVELVLATAITALARKIIVMPEATAASDKPLLVLALGVSCVSLSAAYWLVQRSRSRMRSSSR
;
A
#
# COMPACT_ATOMS: atom_id res chain seq x y z
N MET A 1 -9.03 -2.48 14.28
CA MET A 1 -7.83 -2.70 13.44
C MET A 1 -7.15 -4.02 13.76
N VAL A 2 -6.77 -4.30 15.01
CA VAL A 2 -6.14 -5.59 15.39
C VAL A 2 -6.96 -6.80 14.95
N LEU A 3 -8.27 -6.83 15.22
CA LEU A 3 -9.15 -7.91 14.75
C LEU A 3 -9.20 -8.06 13.22
N VAL A 4 -9.11 -6.94 12.49
CA VAL A 4 -9.11 -6.94 11.01
C VAL A 4 -7.81 -7.55 10.48
N ILE A 5 -6.68 -7.19 11.08
CA ILE A 5 -5.36 -7.76 10.75
C ILE A 5 -5.37 -9.27 11.00
N ILE A 6 -5.85 -9.71 12.18
CA ILE A 6 -5.96 -11.15 12.51
C ILE A 6 -6.84 -11.88 11.50
N ALA A 7 -8.01 -11.35 11.16
CA ALA A 7 -8.90 -11.94 10.19
C ALA A 7 -8.26 -12.01 8.79
N ALA A 8 -7.59 -10.94 8.35
CA ALA A 8 -6.89 -10.89 7.06
C ALA A 8 -5.71 -11.87 7.00
N THR A 9 -4.95 -12.01 8.09
CA THR A 9 -3.88 -13.02 8.21
C THR A 9 -4.45 -14.44 8.15
N ALA A 10 -5.54 -14.72 8.87
CA ALA A 10 -6.18 -16.03 8.83
C ALA A 10 -6.69 -16.36 7.42
N GLN A 11 -7.32 -15.40 6.75
CA GLN A 11 -7.77 -15.53 5.37
C GLN A 11 -6.61 -15.84 4.42
N LEU A 12 -5.50 -15.11 4.54
CA LEU A 12 -4.29 -15.32 3.74
C LEU A 12 -3.72 -16.73 3.94
N LEU A 13 -3.67 -17.22 5.19
CA LEU A 13 -3.22 -18.59 5.48
C LEU A 13 -4.11 -19.65 4.85
N ILE A 14 -5.44 -19.42 4.83
CA ILE A 14 -6.40 -20.33 4.18
C ILE A 14 -6.17 -20.36 2.67
N VAL A 15 -5.99 -19.19 2.04
CA VAL A 15 -5.70 -19.09 0.60
C VAL A 15 -4.42 -19.85 0.28
N ILE A 16 -3.32 -19.56 0.98
CA ILE A 16 -2.04 -20.27 0.77
C ILE A 16 -2.23 -21.79 0.94
N GLY A 17 -2.96 -22.23 1.97
CA GLY A 17 -3.21 -23.66 2.19
C GLY A 17 -4.00 -24.34 1.07
N TYR A 18 -4.91 -23.60 0.43
CA TYR A 18 -5.68 -24.08 -0.72
C TYR A 18 -4.80 -24.20 -1.98
N GLU A 19 -4.04 -23.15 -2.28
CA GLU A 19 -3.15 -23.05 -3.45
C GLU A 19 -1.99 -24.07 -3.42
N MET A 20 -1.61 -24.58 -2.23
CA MET A 20 -0.57 -25.62 -2.09
C MET A 20 -1.07 -27.07 -2.35
N SER A 21 -2.33 -27.26 -2.74
CA SER A 21 -2.89 -28.59 -3.02
C SER A 21 -2.36 -29.17 -4.35
N PRO A 22 -1.89 -30.44 -4.39
CA PRO A 22 -1.22 -31.03 -5.56
C PRO A 22 -2.07 -31.15 -6.84
N ALA A 23 -3.39 -30.90 -6.77
CA ALA A 23 -4.30 -30.96 -7.91
C ALA A 23 -4.33 -29.68 -8.77
N GLU A 24 -3.84 -28.55 -8.25
CA GLU A 24 -3.93 -27.21 -8.86
C GLU A 24 -2.54 -26.58 -9.10
N PHE A 25 -1.52 -27.40 -9.39
CA PHE A 25 -0.15 -26.94 -9.68
C PHE A 25 0.19 -26.53 -11.16
N PRO A 26 -0.66 -25.89 -12.01
CA PRO A 26 -0.18 -25.40 -13.31
C PRO A 26 0.23 -23.92 -13.45
N PHE A 27 0.02 -22.97 -12.52
CA PHE A 27 0.32 -21.54 -12.80
C PHE A 27 0.94 -20.74 -11.64
N LEU A 28 2.16 -21.13 -11.24
CA LEU A 28 2.95 -20.49 -10.17
C LEU A 28 3.12 -18.96 -10.22
N VAL A 29 2.92 -18.31 -11.38
CA VAL A 29 3.17 -16.86 -11.55
C VAL A 29 1.93 -16.02 -11.19
N ASP A 30 0.75 -16.40 -11.71
CA ASP A 30 -0.50 -15.67 -11.47
C ASP A 30 -0.98 -15.84 -10.00
N GLU A 31 -0.76 -17.03 -9.46
CA GLU A 31 -1.00 -17.35 -8.04
C GLU A 31 -0.05 -16.57 -7.12
N LEU A 32 1.23 -16.45 -7.51
CA LEU A 32 2.22 -15.68 -6.76
C LEU A 32 1.91 -14.18 -6.73
N GLU A 33 1.47 -13.59 -7.85
CA GLU A 33 1.03 -12.19 -7.88
C GLU A 33 -0.12 -11.97 -6.88
N THR A 34 -1.08 -12.89 -6.85
CA THR A 34 -2.24 -12.82 -5.97
C THR A 34 -1.85 -12.91 -4.49
N VAL A 35 -1.03 -13.90 -4.12
CA VAL A 35 -0.56 -14.10 -2.75
C VAL A 35 0.32 -12.93 -2.30
N LEU A 36 1.26 -12.49 -3.14
CA LEU A 36 2.09 -11.31 -2.87
C LEU A 36 1.22 -10.06 -2.68
N GLY A 37 0.19 -9.91 -3.50
CA GLY A 37 -0.82 -8.89 -3.35
C GLY A 37 -1.41 -8.89 -1.95
N GLN A 38 -1.96 -10.00 -1.49
CA GLN A 38 -2.61 -10.11 -0.18
C GLN A 38 -1.64 -9.86 0.98
N VAL A 39 -0.38 -10.33 0.88
CA VAL A 39 0.67 -10.04 1.86
C VAL A 39 0.92 -8.52 1.95
N LEU A 40 1.06 -7.86 0.81
CA LEU A 40 1.30 -6.42 0.78
C LEU A 40 0.09 -5.61 1.29
N GLU A 41 -1.15 -6.13 1.20
CA GLU A 41 -2.33 -5.51 1.87
C GLU A 41 -2.23 -5.57 3.38
N LEU A 42 -1.82 -6.72 3.89
CA LEU A 42 -1.64 -6.92 5.30
C LEU A 42 -0.56 -6.00 5.86
N LEU A 43 0.56 -5.83 5.13
CA LEU A 43 1.63 -4.92 5.52
C LEU A 43 1.16 -3.46 5.56
N ILE A 44 0.38 -3.00 4.59
CA ILE A 44 -0.20 -1.65 4.62
C ILE A 44 -1.14 -1.47 5.82
N ALA A 45 -1.94 -2.48 6.16
CA ALA A 45 -2.83 -2.42 7.33
C ALA A 45 -2.03 -2.28 8.65
N ILE A 46 -0.89 -2.96 8.75
CA ILE A 46 0.03 -2.84 9.88
C ILE A 46 0.69 -1.45 9.89
N GLU A 47 1.14 -0.95 8.74
CA GLU A 47 1.74 0.38 8.61
C GLU A 47 0.77 1.51 9.01
N VAL A 48 -0.49 1.42 8.60
CA VAL A 48 -1.54 2.36 9.02
C VAL A 48 -1.82 2.24 10.53
N LEU A 49 -1.78 1.04 11.11
CA LEU A 49 -1.93 0.86 12.55
C LEU A 49 -0.79 1.55 13.32
N GLU A 50 0.44 1.48 12.82
CA GLU A 50 1.59 2.19 13.39
C GLU A 50 1.38 3.70 13.33
N ASN A 51 0.90 4.22 12.20
CA ASN A 51 0.59 5.65 12.03
C ASN A 51 -0.47 6.14 13.02
N ILE A 52 -1.54 5.36 13.22
CA ILE A 52 -2.60 5.67 14.18
C ILE A 52 -2.05 5.59 15.62
N THR A 53 -1.24 4.57 15.92
CA THR A 53 -0.66 4.41 17.26
C THR A 53 0.29 5.55 17.60
N ALA A 54 1.12 5.98 16.64
CA ALA A 54 1.98 7.15 16.79
C ALA A 54 1.17 8.43 17.05
N TYR A 55 0.07 8.62 16.33
CA TYR A 55 -0.85 9.73 16.59
C TYR A 55 -1.45 9.69 18.00
N LEU A 56 -1.92 8.53 18.45
CA LEU A 56 -2.51 8.38 19.79
C LEU A 56 -1.49 8.61 20.92
N LYS A 57 -0.22 8.28 20.68
CA LYS A 57 0.85 8.47 21.67
C LYS A 57 1.25 9.94 21.79
N ASP A 58 1.58 10.58 20.66
CA ASP A 58 2.21 11.90 20.66
C ASP A 58 1.21 13.03 20.34
N HIS A 59 -0.06 12.70 20.10
CA HIS A 59 -1.15 13.63 19.70
C HIS A 59 -0.82 14.50 18.48
N GLN A 60 0.16 14.08 17.68
CA GLN A 60 0.60 14.78 16.48
C GLN A 60 0.49 13.88 15.27
N ILE A 61 -0.20 14.37 14.23
CA ILE A 61 -0.26 13.69 12.95
C ILE A 61 1.08 13.89 12.25
N GLN A 62 1.83 12.82 12.08
CA GLN A 62 3.03 12.79 11.26
C GLN A 62 2.63 12.74 9.79
N VAL A 63 2.30 13.90 9.21
CA VAL A 63 1.84 14.00 7.81
C VAL A 63 2.83 13.38 6.83
N GLU A 64 4.13 13.45 7.13
CA GLU A 64 5.20 12.82 6.35
C GLU A 64 5.03 11.29 6.28
N LEU A 65 4.76 10.67 7.43
CA LEU A 65 4.55 9.23 7.56
C LEU A 65 3.25 8.81 6.86
N VAL A 66 2.16 9.57 7.03
CA VAL A 66 0.88 9.30 6.35
C VAL A 66 1.01 9.40 4.82
N LEU A 67 1.74 10.41 4.32
CA LEU A 67 1.98 10.57 2.88
C LEU A 67 2.90 9.47 2.34
N ALA A 68 3.92 9.05 3.09
CA ALA A 68 4.75 7.90 2.73
C ALA A 68 3.90 6.63 2.58
N THR A 69 3.00 6.36 3.53
CA THR A 69 2.07 5.22 3.45
C THR A 69 1.13 5.30 2.26
N ALA A 70 0.64 6.49 1.92
CA ALA A 70 -0.19 6.68 0.73
C ALA A 70 0.58 6.39 -0.57
N ILE A 71 1.85 6.80 -0.66
CA ILE A 71 2.73 6.50 -1.79
C ILE A 71 3.01 4.99 -1.89
N THR A 72 3.33 4.33 -0.77
CA THR A 72 3.54 2.87 -0.71
C THR A 72 2.30 2.10 -1.13
N ALA A 73 1.12 2.51 -0.64
CA ALA A 73 -0.16 1.88 -1.00
C ALA A 73 -0.47 2.01 -2.49
N LEU A 74 -0.18 3.17 -3.09
CA LEU A 74 -0.36 3.38 -4.52
C LEU A 74 0.66 2.58 -5.36
N ALA A 75 1.93 2.56 -4.95
CA ALA A 75 2.98 1.80 -5.63
C ALA A 75 2.64 0.30 -5.69
N ARG A 76 2.15 -0.26 -4.57
CA ARG A 76 1.67 -1.64 -4.52
C ARG A 76 0.52 -1.89 -5.51
N LYS A 77 -0.44 -0.98 -5.62
CA LYS A 77 -1.57 -1.12 -6.55
C LYS A 77 -1.11 -1.21 -8.02
N ILE A 78 0.02 -0.59 -8.35
CA ILE A 78 0.65 -0.65 -9.67
C ILE A 78 1.41 -1.98 -9.88
N ILE A 79 2.08 -2.50 -8.85
CA ILE A 79 2.84 -3.76 -8.90
C ILE A 79 1.92 -4.97 -9.12
N VAL A 80 0.77 -4.99 -8.45
CA VAL A 80 -0.19 -6.12 -8.43
C VAL A 80 -1.36 -5.85 -9.38
N MET A 81 -1.07 -5.27 -10.54
CA MET A 81 -2.10 -4.94 -11.53
C MET A 81 -2.19 -6.06 -12.56
N PRO A 82 -3.22 -6.93 -12.50
CA PRO A 82 -3.31 -8.06 -13.42
C PRO A 82 -3.52 -7.58 -14.86
N GLU A 83 -2.85 -8.24 -15.81
CA GLU A 83 -2.93 -7.91 -17.24
C GLU A 83 -4.34 -8.08 -17.82
N ALA A 84 -5.24 -8.79 -17.14
CA ALA A 84 -6.54 -9.22 -17.64
C ALA A 84 -7.70 -8.20 -17.49
N THR A 85 -7.48 -7.02 -16.91
CA THR A 85 -8.54 -6.00 -16.85
C THR A 85 -8.85 -5.48 -18.26
N ALA A 86 -10.13 -5.61 -18.65
CA ALA A 86 -10.66 -5.42 -19.99
C ALA A 86 -9.97 -4.29 -20.78
N ALA A 87 -9.51 -4.61 -21.99
CA ALA A 87 -8.64 -3.80 -22.85
C ALA A 87 -9.13 -2.38 -23.17
N SER A 88 -10.37 -2.02 -22.81
CA SER A 88 -10.96 -0.71 -23.08
C SER A 88 -10.61 0.37 -22.05
N ASP A 89 -10.40 0.02 -20.77
CA ASP A 89 -10.24 1.01 -19.68
C ASP A 89 -8.78 1.17 -19.17
N LYS A 90 -7.87 0.31 -19.66
CA LYS A 90 -6.46 0.27 -19.23
C LYS A 90 -5.71 1.62 -19.33
N PRO A 91 -5.79 2.36 -20.46
CA PRO A 91 -5.01 3.60 -20.60
C PRO A 91 -5.42 4.66 -19.58
N LEU A 92 -6.73 4.80 -19.31
CA LEU A 92 -7.24 5.77 -18.37
C LEU A 92 -6.85 5.41 -16.93
N LEU A 93 -6.90 4.12 -16.57
CA LEU A 93 -6.50 3.65 -15.25
C LEU A 93 -5.01 3.88 -14.98
N VAL A 94 -4.15 3.55 -15.94
CA VAL A 94 -2.70 3.78 -15.82
C VAL A 94 -2.40 5.28 -15.72
N LEU A 95 -3.06 6.13 -16.52
CA LEU A 95 -2.93 7.58 -16.42
C LEU A 95 -3.40 8.10 -15.06
N ALA A 96 -4.53 7.63 -14.54
CA ALA A 96 -5.05 8.04 -13.24
C ALA A 96 -4.09 7.65 -12.09
N LEU A 97 -3.52 6.44 -12.14
CA LEU A 97 -2.51 5.99 -11.17
C LEU A 97 -1.23 6.84 -11.28
N GLY A 98 -0.78 7.14 -12.50
CA GLY A 98 0.38 8.00 -12.74
C GLY A 98 0.18 9.43 -12.21
N VAL A 99 -0.96 10.06 -12.49
CA VAL A 99 -1.32 11.40 -11.98
C VAL A 99 -1.42 11.39 -10.46
N SER A 100 -2.00 10.34 -9.87
CA SER A 100 -2.08 10.18 -8.42
C SER A 100 -0.69 10.07 -7.79
N CYS A 101 0.21 9.32 -8.42
CA CYS A 101 1.59 9.13 -7.95
C CYS A 101 2.37 10.44 -7.95
N VAL A 102 2.27 11.21 -9.04
CA VAL A 102 2.89 12.54 -9.15
C VAL A 102 2.30 13.49 -8.10
N SER A 103 0.99 13.46 -7.91
CA SER A 103 0.29 14.33 -6.95
C SER A 103 0.69 14.04 -5.50
N LEU A 104 0.76 12.77 -5.10
CA LEU A 104 1.23 12.36 -3.77
C LEU A 104 2.71 12.67 -3.55
N SER A 105 3.55 12.43 -4.55
CA SER A 105 4.98 12.76 -4.50
C SER A 105 5.20 14.27 -4.35
N ALA A 106 4.43 15.08 -5.08
CA ALA A 106 4.47 16.53 -4.96
C ALA A 106 4.00 17.01 -3.58
N ALA A 107 2.93 16.43 -3.04
CA ALA A 107 2.46 16.72 -1.68
C ALA A 107 3.53 16.39 -0.63
N TYR A 108 4.16 15.21 -0.72
CA TYR A 108 5.26 14.81 0.16
C TYR A 108 6.43 15.79 0.10
N TRP A 109 6.84 16.17 -1.11
CA TRP A 109 7.93 17.13 -1.31
C TRP A 109 7.61 18.52 -0.72
N LEU A 110 6.38 19.01 -0.88
CA LEU A 110 5.95 20.29 -0.32
C LEU A 110 5.97 20.29 1.21
N VAL A 111 5.48 19.22 1.83
CA VAL A 111 5.50 19.06 3.29
C VAL A 111 6.94 19.03 3.81
N GLN A 112 7.81 18.25 3.17
CA GLN A 112 9.24 18.16 3.53
C GLN A 112 9.95 19.51 3.42
N ARG A 113 9.65 20.27 2.35
CA ARG A 113 10.23 21.60 2.14
C ARG A 113 9.76 22.61 3.19
N SER A 114 8.48 22.57 3.55
CA SER A 114 7.91 23.43 4.58
C SER A 114 8.57 23.20 5.94
N ARG A 115 8.71 21.93 6.36
CA ARG A 115 9.40 21.58 7.61
C ARG A 115 10.87 21.99 7.61
N SER A 116 11.57 21.79 6.50
CA SER A 116 12.99 22.16 6.36
C SER A 116 13.19 23.67 6.52
N ARG A 117 12.28 24.50 6.00
CA ARG A 117 12.28 25.96 6.19
C ARG A 117 12.07 26.36 7.65
N MET A 118 11.12 25.74 8.35
CA MET A 118 10.90 26.02 9.77
C MET A 118 12.14 25.72 10.63
N ARG A 119 12.85 24.63 10.34
CA ARG A 119 14.05 24.25 11.09
C ARG A 119 15.24 25.20 10.87
N SER A 120 15.29 25.88 9.72
CA SER A 120 16.32 26.88 9.38
C SER A 120 16.08 28.25 10.00
N SER A 121 14.84 28.62 10.34
CA SER A 121 14.50 29.93 10.92
C SER A 121 14.69 29.98 12.45
N SER A 122 14.93 28.82 13.08
CA SER A 122 15.12 28.67 14.54
C SER A 122 16.60 28.54 14.94
N ARG A 123 17.53 28.80 14.01
CA ARG A 123 18.98 28.90 14.23
C ARG A 123 19.45 30.29 13.81
#